data_AF-A0A6N8W8P3-F1
#
_entry.id   AF-A0A6N8W8P3-F1
#
_cell.length_a   1.000
_cell.length_b   1.000
_cell.length_c   1.000
_cell.angle_alpha   90.00
_cell.angle_beta   90.00
_cell.angle_gamma   90.00
#
_symmetry.space_group_name_H-M   'P 1'
#
loop_
_entity.id
_entity.type
_entity.pdbx_description
1 polymer ?
#
loop_
_entity_poly.entity_id
_entity_poly.type
_entity_poly.pdbx_seq_one_letter_code
_entity_poly.pdbx_strand_id
1 'polypeptide(L)'
;DKIGYQGENPGVPALVPAGSIVVFSSRTFHRSGPNTTSRVRRCYLAQYSAEPIMNREGTGLWGQAIPIVRDGRSCGVPVQS
;
A
#
# COMPACT_ATOMS: atom_id res chain seq x y z
N ASP A 1 4.85 -21.16 -1.87
CA ASP A 1 5.46 -20.18 -0.94
C ASP A 1 5.80 -18.88 -1.65
N LYS A 2 5.43 -17.73 -1.08
CA LYS A 2 5.71 -16.40 -1.64
C LYS A 2 6.91 -15.76 -0.92
N ILE A 3 8.07 -16.42 -1.00
CA ILE A 3 9.31 -15.92 -0.40
C ILE A 3 9.96 -14.95 -1.38
N GLY A 4 9.86 -13.65 -1.11
CA GLY A 4 10.42 -12.59 -1.95
C GLY A 4 11.86 -12.18 -1.62
N TYR A 5 12.41 -12.62 -0.47
CA TYR A 5 13.75 -12.25 -0.01
C TYR A 5 14.40 -13.42 0.75
N GLN A 6 15.65 -13.74 0.44
CA GLN A 6 16.41 -14.86 1.01
C GLN A 6 17.79 -14.46 1.55
N GLY A 7 18.07 -13.15 1.63
CA GLY A 7 19.34 -12.66 2.18
C GLY A 7 19.32 -12.58 3.70
N GLU A 8 20.47 -12.24 4.28
CA GLU A 8 20.68 -12.16 5.73
C GLU A 8 20.18 -10.86 6.36
N ASN A 9 19.89 -9.82 5.57
CA ASN A 9 19.43 -8.54 6.11
C ASN A 9 18.01 -8.69 6.71
N PRO A 10 17.84 -8.50 8.03
CA PRO A 10 16.54 -8.70 8.67
C PRO A 10 15.51 -7.62 8.32
N GLY A 11 15.95 -6.51 7.71
CA GLY A 11 15.17 -5.30 7.47
C GLY A 11 15.19 -4.34 8.66
N VAL A 12 14.49 -3.20 8.50
CA VAL A 12 14.36 -2.17 9.55
C VAL A 12 12.94 -2.20 10.11
N PRO A 13 12.74 -2.37 11.43
CA PRO A 13 11.41 -2.39 12.02
C PRO A 13 10.81 -0.97 12.09
N ALA A 14 9.54 -0.83 11.70
CA ALA A 14 8.78 0.40 11.86
C ALA A 14 8.07 0.42 13.23
N LEU A 15 8.79 0.87 14.26
CA LEU A 15 8.26 1.00 15.63
C LEU A 15 7.66 2.40 15.84
N VAL A 16 6.34 2.50 15.71
CA VAL A 16 5.63 3.80 15.75
C VAL A 16 4.38 3.74 16.65
N PRO A 17 4.00 4.86 17.31
CA PRO A 17 2.77 4.94 18.08
C PRO A 17 1.52 4.97 17.18
N ALA A 18 0.34 4.81 17.78
CA ALA A 18 -0.93 4.99 17.07
C ALA A 18 -1.05 6.41 16.51
N GLY A 19 -1.53 6.52 15.27
CA GLY A 19 -1.63 7.81 14.54
C GLY A 19 -0.42 8.16 13.68
N SER A 20 0.68 7.40 13.76
CA SER A 20 1.81 7.57 12.85
C SER A 20 1.53 7.02 11.44
N ILE A 21 2.23 7.57 10.44
CA ILE A 21 2.18 7.13 9.05
C ILE A 21 3.54 6.54 8.66
N VAL A 22 3.52 5.36 8.06
CA VAL A 22 4.70 4.73 7.46
C VAL A 22 4.52 4.73 5.95
N VAL A 23 5.44 5.37 5.23
CA VAL A 23 5.42 5.45 3.76
C VAL A 23 6.62 4.70 3.21
N PHE A 24 6.38 3.83 2.23
CA PHE A 24 7.42 3.07 1.54
C PHE A 24 7.03 2.82 0.09
N SER A 25 8.01 2.51 -0.76
CA SER A 25 7.76 2.18 -2.16
C SER A 25 7.01 0.85 -2.28
N SER A 26 6.12 0.73 -3.27
CA SER A 26 5.48 -0.55 -3.60
C SER A 26 6.47 -1.67 -3.95
N ARG A 27 7.72 -1.30 -4.28
CA ARG A 27 8.82 -2.22 -4.59
C ARG A 27 9.66 -2.61 -3.37
N THR A 28 9.42 -2.01 -2.21
CA THR A 28 10.14 -2.35 -0.98
C THR A 28 9.63 -3.69 -0.47
N PHE A 29 10.52 -4.68 -0.36
CA PHE A 29 10.21 -5.92 0.34
C PHE A 29 9.91 -5.62 1.80
N HIS A 30 8.75 -6.06 2.27
CA HIS A 30 8.28 -5.86 3.62
C HIS A 30 7.54 -7.12 4.10
N ARG A 31 7.53 -7.31 5.42
CA ARG A 31 6.81 -8.40 6.07
C ARG A 31 6.33 -7.96 7.45
N SER A 32 5.27 -8.59 7.92
CA SER A 32 4.87 -8.52 9.32
C SER A 32 5.07 -9.88 9.98
N GLY A 33 5.65 -9.90 11.17
CA GLY A 33 5.67 -11.09 12.01
C GLY A 33 4.33 -11.35 12.71
N PRO A 34 4.13 -12.57 13.27
CA PRO A 34 3.02 -12.89 14.15
C PRO A 34 2.90 -11.88 15.29
N ASN A 35 1.67 -11.53 15.67
CA ASN A 35 1.44 -10.74 16.88
C ASN A 35 1.35 -11.68 18.08
N THR A 36 2.37 -11.68 18.93
CA THR A 36 2.47 -12.53 20.13
C THR A 36 1.88 -11.88 21.39
N THR A 37 1.22 -10.73 21.24
CA THR A 37 0.61 -10.00 22.36
C THR A 37 -0.91 -10.19 22.38
N SER A 38 -1.55 -9.87 23.50
CA SER A 38 -3.02 -9.80 23.63
C SER A 38 -3.64 -8.51 23.06
N ARG A 39 -2.82 -7.59 22.53
CA ARG A 39 -3.28 -6.31 22.00
C ARG A 39 -3.53 -6.39 20.50
N VAL A 40 -4.56 -5.69 20.03
CA VAL A 40 -4.87 -5.63 18.60
C VAL A 40 -3.87 -4.73 17.87
N ARG A 41 -3.30 -5.21 16.76
CA ARG A 41 -2.46 -4.44 15.83
C ARG A 41 -3.26 -4.12 14.56
N ARG A 42 -3.95 -2.97 14.55
CA ARG A 42 -4.71 -2.46 13.39
C ARG A 42 -3.94 -1.38 12.63
N CYS A 43 -4.11 -1.37 11.32
CA CYS A 43 -3.69 -0.26 10.45
C CYS A 43 -4.76 -0.03 9.37
N TYR A 44 -4.75 1.17 8.80
CA TYR A 44 -5.38 1.43 7.51
C TYR A 44 -4.29 1.39 6.45
N LEU A 45 -4.58 0.73 5.33
CA LEU A 45 -3.70 0.66 4.19
C LEU A 45 -4.29 1.49 3.06
N ALA A 46 -3.53 2.46 2.57
CA ALA A 46 -3.82 3.20 1.35
C ALA A 46 -2.66 3.02 0.38
N GLN A 47 -2.98 2.82 -0.90
CA GLN A 47 -2.00 2.73 -1.97
C GLN A 47 -2.31 3.82 -2.99
N TYR A 48 -1.27 4.49 -3.46
CA TYR A 48 -1.37 5.57 -4.43
C TYR A 48 -0.51 5.21 -5.64
N SER A 49 -1.03 5.52 -6.82
CA SER A 49 -0.34 5.42 -8.09
C SER A 49 -0.56 6.71 -8.89
N ALA A 50 0.34 7.02 -9.82
CA ALA A 50 0.20 8.20 -10.67
C ALA A 50 -0.98 8.07 -11.65
N GLU A 51 -1.34 6.84 -11.99
CA GLU A 51 -2.42 6.48 -12.91
C GLU A 51 -3.17 5.23 -12.40
N PRO A 52 -4.40 4.97 -12.84
CA PRO A 52 -5.13 3.75 -12.50
C PRO A 52 -4.37 2.48 -12.88
N ILE A 53 -4.35 1.49 -11.98
CA ILE A 53 -3.74 0.19 -12.26
C ILE A 53 -4.75 -0.66 -13.01
N MET A 54 -4.39 -1.09 -14.22
CA MET A 54 -5.23 -1.97 -15.05
C MET A 54 -5.09 -3.43 -14.66
N ASN A 55 -6.14 -4.22 -14.91
CA ASN A 55 -6.08 -5.67 -14.83
C ASN A 55 -5.10 -6.24 -15.87
N ARG A 56 -4.78 -7.53 -15.75
CA ARG A 56 -3.77 -8.18 -16.60
C ARG A 56 -4.09 -8.06 -18.09
N GLU A 57 -5.37 -8.14 -18.44
CA GLU A 57 -5.88 -8.09 -19.80
C GLU A 57 -5.94 -6.66 -20.36
N GLY A 58 -5.75 -5.64 -19.54
CA GLY A 58 -5.86 -4.23 -19.92
C GLY A 58 -7.28 -3.76 -20.21
N THR A 59 -8.30 -4.59 -19.93
CA THR A 59 -9.71 -4.33 -20.27
C THR A 59 -10.49 -3.66 -19.15
N GLY A 60 -9.90 -3.52 -17.97
CA GLY A 60 -10.55 -2.90 -16.82
C GLY A 60 -9.58 -2.59 -15.69
N LEU A 61 -10.09 -2.01 -14.61
CA LEU A 61 -9.30 -1.67 -13.44
C LEU A 61 -8.95 -2.93 -12.63
N TRP A 62 -7.73 -2.98 -12.10
CA TRP A 62 -7.31 -4.02 -11.16
C TRP A 62 -7.97 -3.88 -9.78
N GLY A 63 -8.33 -2.66 -9.40
CA GLY A 63 -8.96 -2.34 -8.13
C GLY A 63 -9.66 -0.99 -8.17
N GLN A 64 -9.84 -0.39 -6.99
CA GLN A 64 -10.40 0.96 -6.92
C GLN A 64 -9.40 1.98 -7.46
N ALA A 65 -9.87 2.85 -8.37
CA ALA A 65 -9.11 3.97 -8.90
C ALA A 65 -9.74 5.30 -8.46
N ILE A 66 -9.88 5.47 -7.14
CA ILE A 66 -10.51 6.67 -6.58
C ILE A 66 -9.57 7.87 -6.80
N PRO A 67 -10.02 8.94 -7.49
CA PRO A 67 -9.19 10.12 -7.71
C PRO A 67 -8.83 10.78 -6.38
N ILE A 68 -7.60 11.29 -6.29
CA ILE A 68 -7.22 12.17 -5.19
C ILE A 68 -8.00 13.47 -5.36
N VAL A 69 -8.68 13.95 -4.32
CA VAL A 69 -9.41 15.22 -4.35
C VAL A 69 -8.69 16.25 -3.49
N ARG A 70 -8.44 17.42 -4.05
CA ARG A 70 -7.90 18.59 -3.35
C ARG A 70 -8.81 19.77 -3.61
N ASP A 71 -9.25 20.44 -2.55
CA ASP A 71 -10.14 21.60 -2.62
C ASP A 71 -11.42 21.34 -3.43
N GLY A 72 -11.98 20.13 -3.28
CA GLY A 72 -13.19 19.69 -3.99
C GLY A 72 -12.98 19.34 -5.47
N ARG A 73 -11.73 19.30 -5.96
CA ARG A 73 -11.39 18.99 -7.35
C ARG A 73 -10.48 17.76 -7.45
N SER A 74 -10.76 16.89 -8.43
CA SER A 74 -9.88 15.76 -8.72
C SER A 74 -8.50 16.22 -9.18
N CYS A 75 -7.47 15.67 -8.56
CA CYS A 75 -6.07 15.78 -8.92
C CYS A 75 -5.68 14.54 -9.72
N GLY A 76 -5.49 14.68 -11.03
CA GLY A 76 -5.06 13.61 -11.92
C GLY A 76 -5.92 13.45 -13.16
N VAL A 77 -5.56 12.48 -14.01
CA VAL A 77 -6.26 12.17 -15.25
C VAL A 77 -7.65 11.60 -14.92
N PRO A 78 -8.73 12.06 -15.57
CA PRO A 78 -10.06 11.48 -15.37
C PRO A 78 -10.02 9.99 -15.70
N VAL A 79 -10.46 9.14 -14.77
CA VAL A 79 -10.71 7.73 -15.07
C VAL A 79 -11.97 7.69 -15.91
N GLN A 80 -11.86 7.38 -17.21
CA GLN A 80 -13.03 7.17 -18.05
C GLN A 80 -13.79 5.95 -17.53
N SER A 81 -15.05 6.16 -17.17
CA SER A 81 -16.04 5.15 -16.75
C SER A 81 -16.55 4.35 -17.93
#